data_AF-A0A0F8WXI2-F1
#
_entry.id   AF-A0A0F8WXI2-F1
#
_cell.length_a   1.000
_cell.length_b   1.000
_cell.length_c   1.000
_cell.angle_alpha   90.00
_cell.angle_beta   90.00
_cell.angle_gamma   90.00
#
_symmetry.space_group_name_H-M   'P 1'
#
loop_
_entity.id
_entity.type
_entity.pdbx_description
1 polymer ?
#
loop_
_entity_poly.entity_id
_entity_poly.type
_entity_poly.pdbx_seq_one_letter_code
_entity_poly.pdbx_strand_id
1 'polypeptide(L)'
;DGTMDTNGKTVTSAAVSLSEAGTKSLILGATVWNCTAWTYDGSNFTLTPNTSTIKVTGTGVFAGGGLTYNDVELNGTAHTISGGNTGNQLTFKDATTQTITFTDGTTQTFATYVITGESGKVKTLTGTSTGGWTITKTGGGHIDADYLVIDYSTATPTSTWYAGKNSTNGGNNSGWFFHNRLKRGWMSK
;
A
#
# COMPACT_ATOMS: atom_id res chain seq x y z
N ASP A 1 23.98 13.16 12.26
CA ASP A 1 23.05 14.09 11.60
C ASP A 1 23.46 14.30 10.15
N GLY A 2 22.49 14.39 9.24
CA GLY A 2 22.78 14.56 7.81
C GLY A 2 21.53 14.60 6.94
N THR A 3 21.67 15.24 5.77
CA THR A 3 20.62 15.33 4.75
C THR A 3 21.09 14.62 3.50
N MET A 4 20.27 13.69 3.01
CA MET A 4 20.41 13.13 1.67
C MET A 4 19.35 13.76 0.78
N ASP A 5 19.77 14.35 -0.34
CA ASP A 5 18.88 14.79 -1.41
C ASP A 5 19.18 13.98 -2.67
N THR A 6 18.17 13.26 -3.15
CA THR A 6 18.27 12.44 -4.37
C THR A 6 18.15 13.28 -5.64
N ASN A 7 17.75 14.55 -5.53
CA ASN A 7 17.56 15.50 -6.63
C ASN A 7 16.69 14.92 -7.77
N GLY A 8 15.67 14.14 -7.40
CA GLY A 8 14.73 13.50 -8.32
C GLY A 8 15.34 12.42 -9.22
N LYS A 9 16.55 11.93 -8.94
CA LYS A 9 17.19 10.88 -9.74
C LYS A 9 16.69 9.49 -9.33
N THR A 10 16.58 8.59 -10.30
CA THR A 10 16.33 7.18 -10.00
C THR A 10 17.45 6.62 -9.13
N VAL A 11 17.07 6.00 -8.03
CA VAL A 11 17.98 5.29 -7.13
C VAL A 11 17.66 3.80 -7.21
N THR A 12 18.69 2.96 -7.24
CA THR A 12 18.54 1.50 -7.13
C THR A 12 19.47 1.01 -6.04
N SER A 13 18.91 0.31 -5.06
CA SER A 13 19.66 -0.33 -3.99
C SER A 13 19.09 -1.71 -3.71
N ALA A 14 19.87 -2.60 -3.09
CA ALA A 14 19.33 -3.89 -2.64
C ALA A 14 18.27 -3.65 -1.55
N ALA A 15 18.65 -2.97 -0.47
CA ALA A 15 17.76 -2.59 0.61
C ALA A 15 17.99 -1.14 1.02
N VAL A 16 17.00 -0.58 1.70
CA VAL A 16 17.07 0.69 2.41
C VAL A 16 16.81 0.41 3.88
N SER A 17 17.75 0.80 4.74
CA SER A 17 17.62 0.70 6.20
C SER A 17 17.94 2.06 6.80
N LEU A 18 16.98 2.58 7.57
CA LEU A 18 17.03 3.89 8.21
C LEU A 18 16.90 3.68 9.73
N SER A 19 17.94 3.12 10.35
CA SER A 19 17.82 2.39 11.64
C SER A 19 18.58 2.96 12.83
N GLU A 20 18.76 4.28 12.91
CA GLU A 20 19.54 4.89 14.00
C GLU A 20 18.89 6.16 14.55
N ALA A 21 19.16 6.45 15.81
CA ALA A 21 18.83 7.73 16.42
C ALA A 21 19.63 8.88 15.78
N GLY A 22 19.08 10.10 15.84
CA GLY A 22 19.72 11.32 15.36
C GLY A 22 18.96 12.00 14.23
N THR A 23 19.16 13.31 14.08
CA THR A 23 18.40 14.14 13.16
C THR A 23 18.87 13.89 11.73
N LYS A 24 18.06 13.16 10.97
CA LYS A 24 18.36 12.77 9.59
C LYS A 24 17.22 13.22 8.68
N SER A 25 17.54 13.63 7.46
CA SER A 25 16.51 13.93 6.47
C SER A 25 16.79 13.33 5.10
N LEU A 26 15.72 12.93 4.42
CA LEU A 26 15.75 12.43 3.06
C LEU A 26 14.78 13.22 2.18
N ILE A 27 15.32 13.83 1.13
CA ILE A 27 14.55 14.61 0.15
C ILE A 27 14.52 13.83 -1.16
N LEU A 28 13.31 13.50 -1.62
CA LEU A 28 13.13 12.61 -2.76
C LEU A 28 12.85 13.32 -4.09
N GLY A 29 12.36 14.56 -4.13
CA GLY A 29 11.94 15.18 -5.40
C GLY A 29 11.02 14.25 -6.22
N ALA A 30 11.35 14.02 -7.49
CA ALA A 30 10.65 13.07 -8.37
C ALA A 30 11.30 11.68 -8.44
N THR A 31 12.06 11.27 -7.42
CA THR A 31 12.82 10.03 -7.42
C THR A 31 11.94 8.80 -7.52
N VAL A 32 12.34 7.85 -8.36
CA VAL A 32 11.90 6.45 -8.27
C VAL A 32 13.00 5.67 -7.55
N TRP A 33 12.70 5.17 -6.36
CA TRP A 33 13.63 4.34 -5.58
C TRP A 33 13.27 2.87 -5.72
N ASN A 34 14.12 2.13 -6.43
CA ASN A 34 14.00 0.68 -6.58
C ASN A 34 14.77 -0.02 -5.46
N CYS A 35 14.07 -0.86 -4.69
CA CYS A 35 14.70 -1.72 -3.69
C CYS A 35 13.94 -3.03 -3.53
N THR A 36 14.49 -3.98 -2.78
CA THR A 36 13.76 -5.18 -2.32
C THR A 36 13.25 -5.05 -0.89
N ALA A 37 13.77 -4.09 -0.13
CA ALA A 37 13.29 -3.76 1.21
C ALA A 37 13.43 -2.26 1.49
N TRP A 38 12.42 -1.71 2.16
CA TRP A 38 12.41 -0.37 2.72
C TRP A 38 12.04 -0.46 4.19
N THR A 39 13.00 -0.18 5.08
CA THR A 39 12.82 -0.29 6.53
C THR A 39 13.22 1.00 7.23
N TYR A 40 12.27 1.57 7.96
CA TYR A 40 12.49 2.63 8.92
C TYR A 40 12.04 2.17 10.32
N ASP A 41 13.01 2.07 11.22
CA ASP A 41 12.86 1.69 12.64
C ASP A 41 13.64 2.64 13.56
N GLY A 42 14.15 3.75 13.01
CA GLY A 42 14.87 4.79 13.76
C GLY A 42 13.96 5.82 14.44
N SER A 43 14.57 6.92 14.88
CA SER A 43 13.89 8.08 15.46
C SER A 43 14.46 9.38 14.90
N ASN A 44 13.67 10.47 14.97
CA ASN A 44 14.06 11.81 14.53
C ASN A 44 14.44 11.90 13.04
N PHE A 45 13.75 11.14 12.19
CA PHE A 45 13.91 11.18 10.74
C PHE A 45 12.80 11.99 10.07
N THR A 46 13.19 12.86 9.14
CA THR A 46 12.27 13.64 8.30
C THR A 46 12.33 13.16 6.85
N LEU A 47 11.24 12.59 6.37
CA LEU A 47 11.06 12.27 4.95
C LEU A 47 10.35 13.41 4.23
N THR A 48 10.92 13.92 3.14
CA THR A 48 10.26 14.87 2.23
C THR A 48 10.00 14.17 0.89
N PRO A 49 8.81 13.55 0.73
CA PRO A 49 8.56 12.64 -0.39
C PRO A 49 8.32 13.35 -1.74
N ASN A 50 7.87 14.60 -1.75
CA ASN A 50 7.51 15.33 -2.98
C ASN A 50 6.61 14.48 -3.92
N THR A 51 7.04 14.20 -5.15
CA THR A 51 6.30 13.38 -6.14
C THR A 51 6.99 12.03 -6.38
N SER A 52 7.70 11.51 -5.39
CA SER A 52 8.50 10.29 -5.51
C SER A 52 7.68 9.00 -5.53
N THR A 53 8.33 7.92 -5.93
CA THR A 53 7.81 6.56 -5.85
C THR A 53 8.81 5.65 -5.16
N ILE A 54 8.40 5.00 -4.07
CA ILE A 54 9.15 3.88 -3.48
C ILE A 54 8.65 2.58 -4.12
N LYS A 55 9.52 1.91 -4.85
CA LYS A 55 9.21 0.70 -5.61
C LYS A 55 9.91 -0.51 -4.99
N VAL A 56 9.16 -1.28 -4.23
CA VAL A 56 9.64 -2.51 -3.57
C VAL A 56 9.42 -3.69 -4.51
N THR A 57 10.50 -4.37 -4.88
CA THR A 57 10.52 -5.44 -5.88
C THR A 57 10.83 -6.81 -5.26
N GLY A 58 10.54 -7.90 -5.99
CA GLY A 58 10.85 -9.26 -5.55
C GLY A 58 9.91 -9.77 -4.45
N THR A 59 10.46 -10.50 -3.47
CA THR A 59 9.76 -10.80 -2.21
C THR A 59 10.29 -9.86 -1.15
N GLY A 60 9.51 -8.86 -0.76
CA GLY A 60 10.03 -7.67 -0.10
C GLY A 60 9.30 -7.21 1.15
N VAL A 61 9.86 -6.18 1.78
CA VAL A 61 9.29 -5.54 2.96
C VAL A 61 9.18 -4.04 2.73
N PHE A 62 8.01 -3.48 3.06
CA PHE A 62 7.79 -2.05 3.21
C PHE A 62 7.40 -1.75 4.67
N ALA A 63 8.41 -1.58 5.51
CA ALA A 63 8.29 -1.18 6.91
C ALA A 63 8.54 0.33 7.01
N GLY A 64 7.52 1.12 6.66
CA GLY A 64 7.68 2.57 6.49
C GLY A 64 7.67 3.39 7.80
N GLY A 65 7.48 2.73 8.95
CA GLY A 65 7.54 3.31 10.30
C GLY A 65 6.60 4.48 10.56
N GLY A 66 5.46 4.55 9.85
CA GLY A 66 4.39 5.51 10.12
C GLY A 66 4.59 6.87 9.44
N LEU A 67 5.53 6.96 8.51
CA LEU A 67 5.81 8.19 7.78
C LEU A 67 4.80 8.44 6.65
N THR A 68 4.88 9.64 6.08
CA THR A 68 4.16 10.03 4.86
C THR A 68 5.05 9.83 3.63
N TYR A 69 4.54 9.03 2.69
CA TYR A 69 5.12 8.77 1.38
C TYR A 69 4.29 9.43 0.29
N ASN A 70 4.84 9.60 -0.92
CA ASN A 70 4.02 9.98 -2.06
C ASN A 70 3.39 8.71 -2.65
N ASP A 71 4.12 8.00 -3.51
CA ASP A 71 3.63 6.75 -4.09
C ASP A 71 4.45 5.56 -3.57
N VAL A 72 3.77 4.45 -3.30
CA VAL A 72 4.38 3.17 -2.91
C VAL A 72 3.89 2.10 -3.88
N GLU A 73 4.83 1.42 -4.53
CA GLU A 73 4.55 0.32 -5.46
C GLU A 73 5.13 -1.00 -4.92
N LEU A 74 4.26 -1.96 -4.63
CA LEU A 74 4.64 -3.31 -4.24
C LEU A 74 4.71 -4.19 -5.50
N ASN A 75 5.87 -4.21 -6.14
CA ASN A 75 6.12 -4.79 -7.45
C ASN A 75 6.78 -6.18 -7.37
N GLY A 76 6.04 -7.17 -6.89
CA GLY A 76 6.56 -8.52 -6.70
C GLY A 76 5.49 -9.53 -6.33
N THR A 77 5.86 -10.78 -6.08
CA THR A 77 4.90 -11.86 -5.79
C THR A 77 4.46 -11.90 -4.34
N ALA A 78 5.26 -11.40 -3.41
CA ALA A 78 4.92 -11.36 -2.00
C ALA A 78 5.54 -10.15 -1.31
N HIS A 79 4.79 -9.46 -0.45
CA HIS A 79 5.32 -8.34 0.33
C HIS A 79 4.70 -8.27 1.72
N THR A 80 5.49 -7.85 2.69
CA THR A 80 4.99 -7.45 4.01
C THR A 80 4.98 -5.93 4.13
N ILE A 81 3.88 -5.35 4.61
CA ILE A 81 3.73 -3.92 4.85
C ILE A 81 3.42 -3.65 6.34
N SER A 82 4.13 -2.70 6.94
CA SER A 82 4.03 -2.38 8.37
C SER A 82 4.26 -0.89 8.68
N GLY A 83 4.06 -0.48 9.93
CA GLY A 83 4.36 0.86 10.44
C GLY A 83 3.20 1.86 10.42
N GLY A 84 2.07 1.53 9.77
CA GLY A 84 0.90 2.42 9.70
C GLY A 84 1.14 3.70 8.89
N ASN A 85 1.47 3.54 7.60
CA ASN A 85 1.98 4.63 6.77
C ASN A 85 0.85 5.46 6.16
N THR A 86 1.21 6.67 5.73
CA THR A 86 0.31 7.56 4.98
C THR A 86 0.87 7.87 3.59
N GLY A 87 0.02 8.18 2.61
CA GLY A 87 0.52 8.68 1.33
C GLY A 87 -0.51 8.99 0.25
N ASN A 88 -0.03 9.24 -0.97
CA ASN A 88 -0.87 9.56 -2.12
C ASN A 88 -1.42 8.28 -2.77
N GLN A 89 -0.57 7.34 -3.18
CA GLN A 89 -1.00 6.10 -3.85
C GLN A 89 -0.29 4.86 -3.31
N LEU A 90 -1.06 3.80 -3.07
CA LEU A 90 -0.54 2.45 -2.87
C LEU A 90 -0.94 1.56 -4.05
N THR A 91 0.06 0.99 -4.72
CA THR A 91 -0.12 0.19 -5.95
C THR A 91 0.42 -1.22 -5.79
N PHE A 92 -0.38 -2.19 -6.21
CA PHE A 92 -0.03 -3.60 -6.32
C PHE A 92 0.22 -3.96 -7.78
N LYS A 93 1.09 -4.94 -8.04
CA LYS A 93 1.52 -5.28 -9.40
C LYS A 93 0.40 -5.88 -10.25
N ASP A 94 -0.17 -5.12 -11.18
CA ASP A 94 -1.40 -5.46 -11.93
C ASP A 94 -1.39 -6.85 -12.62
N ALA A 95 -0.24 -7.32 -13.09
CA ALA A 95 -0.15 -8.54 -13.91
C ALA A 95 0.45 -9.77 -13.21
N THR A 96 0.26 -9.95 -11.89
CA THR A 96 0.87 -11.07 -11.14
C THR A 96 0.04 -11.50 -9.93
N THR A 97 -0.05 -12.83 -9.71
CA THR A 97 -0.54 -13.42 -8.45
C THR A 97 0.32 -12.92 -7.30
N GLN A 98 -0.30 -12.34 -6.29
CA GLN A 98 0.44 -11.62 -5.26
C GLN A 98 -0.14 -11.87 -3.87
N THR A 99 0.73 -12.02 -2.88
CA THR A 99 0.35 -12.03 -1.46
C THR A 99 0.88 -10.77 -0.78
N ILE A 100 -0.01 -9.95 -0.24
CA ILE A 100 0.32 -8.80 0.58
C ILE A 100 -0.06 -9.11 2.02
N THR A 101 0.94 -9.16 2.89
CA THR A 101 0.77 -9.36 4.32
C THR A 101 0.87 -8.02 5.04
N PHE A 102 -0.20 -7.60 5.69
CA PHE A 102 -0.23 -6.41 6.53
C PHE A 102 0.11 -6.82 7.96
N THR A 103 0.98 -6.06 8.63
CA THR A 103 1.17 -6.25 10.07
C THR A 103 -0.10 -5.88 10.83
N ASP A 104 -0.57 -6.78 11.67
CA ASP A 104 -1.79 -6.58 12.45
C ASP A 104 -1.67 -5.36 13.37
N GLY A 105 -2.81 -4.71 13.63
CA GLY A 105 -2.87 -3.47 14.41
C GLY A 105 -2.36 -2.23 13.68
N THR A 106 -1.90 -2.35 12.42
CA THR A 106 -1.48 -1.20 11.61
C THR A 106 -2.58 -0.72 10.66
N THR A 107 -2.58 0.60 10.39
CA THR A 107 -3.50 1.26 9.45
C THR A 107 -2.69 1.89 8.33
N GLN A 108 -2.87 1.41 7.09
CA GLN A 108 -2.32 2.08 5.92
C GLN A 108 -3.33 3.12 5.43
N THR A 109 -2.89 4.36 5.17
CA THR A 109 -3.78 5.48 4.86
C THR A 109 -3.34 6.21 3.59
N PHE A 110 -3.94 5.89 2.45
CA PHE A 110 -3.55 6.46 1.16
C PHE A 110 -4.71 7.19 0.48
N ALA A 111 -4.41 8.20 -0.33
CA ALA A 111 -5.45 8.90 -1.09
C ALA A 111 -6.09 7.99 -2.14
N THR A 112 -5.30 7.09 -2.75
CA THR A 112 -5.73 6.16 -3.80
C THR A 112 -5.11 4.77 -3.61
N TYR A 113 -5.84 3.74 -4.01
CA TYR A 113 -5.38 2.35 -4.00
C TYR A 113 -5.57 1.75 -5.41
N VAL A 114 -4.53 1.13 -5.94
CA VAL A 114 -4.55 0.38 -7.21
C VAL A 114 -4.21 -1.07 -6.89
N ILE A 115 -5.24 -1.85 -6.55
CA ILE A 115 -5.07 -3.15 -5.90
C ILE A 115 -5.75 -4.31 -6.64
N THR A 116 -6.38 -4.05 -7.78
CA THR A 116 -7.10 -5.05 -8.59
C THR A 116 -6.18 -6.17 -9.07
N GLY A 117 -6.68 -7.41 -9.02
CA GLY A 117 -6.08 -8.55 -9.71
C GLY A 117 -6.81 -8.84 -11.02
N GLU A 118 -6.47 -9.97 -11.64
CA GLU A 118 -7.14 -10.44 -12.85
C GLU A 118 -7.38 -11.95 -12.81
N SER A 119 -8.14 -12.47 -13.78
CA SER A 119 -8.39 -13.90 -13.89
C SER A 119 -7.07 -14.68 -14.00
N GLY A 120 -6.90 -15.69 -13.14
CA GLY A 120 -5.63 -16.44 -13.04
C GLY A 120 -4.51 -15.73 -12.27
N LYS A 121 -4.72 -14.48 -11.83
CA LYS A 121 -3.74 -13.67 -11.08
C LYS A 121 -4.38 -12.96 -9.89
N VAL A 122 -4.93 -13.78 -8.99
CA VAL A 122 -5.60 -13.35 -7.76
C VAL A 122 -4.61 -12.71 -6.80
N LYS A 123 -5.06 -11.68 -6.08
CA LYS A 123 -4.27 -11.01 -5.03
C LYS A 123 -4.82 -11.36 -3.65
N THR A 124 -3.98 -11.93 -2.82
CA THR A 124 -4.29 -12.25 -1.42
C THR A 124 -3.84 -11.09 -0.54
N LEU A 125 -4.77 -10.54 0.25
CA LEU A 125 -4.54 -9.47 1.21
C LEU A 125 -4.86 -10.04 2.59
N THR A 126 -3.85 -10.20 3.44
CA THR A 126 -3.98 -10.91 4.71
C THR A 126 -3.20 -10.23 5.83
N GLY A 127 -3.55 -10.56 7.09
CA GLY A 127 -2.83 -10.11 8.28
C GLY A 127 -1.61 -10.98 8.59
N THR A 128 -0.77 -10.54 9.53
CA THR A 128 0.28 -11.39 10.10
C THR A 128 -0.27 -12.46 11.04
N SER A 129 -1.47 -12.23 11.57
CA SER A 129 -2.22 -13.17 12.41
C SER A 129 -3.72 -12.89 12.31
N THR A 130 -4.50 -13.24 13.34
CA THR A 130 -5.94 -12.95 13.43
C THR A 130 -6.25 -11.61 14.09
N GLY A 131 -5.24 -10.78 14.40
CA GLY A 131 -5.39 -9.49 15.06
C GLY A 131 -6.00 -8.40 14.16
N GLY A 132 -5.94 -8.61 12.85
CA GLY A 132 -6.55 -7.77 11.84
C GLY A 132 -5.77 -6.50 11.51
N TRP A 133 -6.05 -5.95 10.34
CA TRP A 133 -5.33 -4.82 9.74
C TRP A 133 -6.32 -3.86 9.09
N THR A 134 -5.90 -2.60 8.93
CA THR A 134 -6.79 -1.56 8.37
C THR A 134 -6.20 -0.90 7.14
N ILE A 135 -7.05 -0.65 6.15
CA ILE A 135 -6.76 0.29 5.05
C ILE A 135 -7.77 1.43 5.07
N THR A 136 -7.25 2.63 4.89
CA THR A 136 -8.02 3.88 4.91
C THR A 136 -7.77 4.63 3.62
N LYS A 137 -8.85 5.05 2.96
CA LYS A 137 -8.81 5.91 1.79
C LYS A 137 -9.13 7.35 2.20
N THR A 138 -8.22 8.28 1.92
CA THR A 138 -8.41 9.70 2.27
C THR A 138 -8.89 10.55 1.10
N GLY A 139 -8.61 10.15 -0.14
CA GLY A 139 -9.09 10.84 -1.34
C GLY A 139 -10.56 10.54 -1.61
N GLY A 140 -11.21 11.36 -2.45
CA GLY A 140 -12.59 11.13 -2.88
C GLY A 140 -12.77 9.90 -3.80
N GLY A 141 -14.02 9.58 -4.11
CA GLY A 141 -14.39 8.46 -4.99
C GLY A 141 -14.38 7.09 -4.28
N HIS A 142 -14.52 6.03 -5.07
CA HIS A 142 -14.55 4.65 -4.55
C HIS A 142 -13.36 3.84 -5.09
N ILE A 143 -13.06 2.73 -4.42
CA ILE A 143 -12.18 1.69 -4.91
C ILE A 143 -13.04 0.59 -5.54
N ASP A 144 -12.92 0.43 -6.85
CA ASP A 144 -13.59 -0.61 -7.63
C ASP A 144 -12.53 -1.67 -8.02
N ALA A 145 -12.33 -2.68 -7.16
CA ALA A 145 -11.39 -3.76 -7.37
C ALA A 145 -12.07 -5.07 -7.83
N ASP A 146 -11.27 -6.06 -8.21
CA ASP A 146 -11.72 -7.43 -8.51
C ASP A 146 -10.57 -8.44 -8.31
N TYR A 147 -10.91 -9.73 -8.25
CA TYR A 147 -9.96 -10.86 -8.08
C TYR A 147 -9.06 -10.76 -6.85
N LEU A 148 -9.68 -10.47 -5.70
CA LEU A 148 -9.02 -10.40 -4.39
C LEU A 148 -9.42 -11.59 -3.50
N VAL A 149 -8.52 -12.03 -2.64
CA VAL A 149 -8.84 -12.81 -1.43
C VAL A 149 -8.48 -11.93 -0.26
N ILE A 150 -9.42 -11.70 0.65
CA ILE A 150 -9.22 -10.75 1.76
C ILE A 150 -9.57 -11.44 3.07
N ASP A 151 -8.73 -11.26 4.08
CA ASP A 151 -8.89 -11.83 5.42
C ASP A 151 -8.59 -10.79 6.51
N TYR A 152 -9.42 -10.74 7.56
CA TYR A 152 -9.21 -9.92 8.78
C TYR A 152 -8.96 -8.42 8.49
N SER A 153 -9.58 -7.88 7.43
CA SER A 153 -9.38 -6.50 6.99
C SER A 153 -10.51 -5.58 7.43
N THR A 154 -10.16 -4.40 7.94
CA THR A 154 -11.10 -3.28 8.07
C THR A 154 -10.79 -2.23 7.00
N ALA A 155 -11.76 -1.93 6.15
CA ALA A 155 -11.61 -0.91 5.11
C ALA A 155 -12.46 0.33 5.39
N THR A 156 -11.83 1.51 5.36
CA THR A 156 -12.50 2.79 5.69
C THR A 156 -12.21 3.88 4.64
N PRO A 157 -13.11 4.86 4.45
CA PRO A 157 -14.44 4.97 5.04
C PRO A 157 -15.41 3.91 4.48
N THR A 158 -16.56 3.77 5.13
CA THR A 158 -17.61 2.85 4.67
C THR A 158 -18.14 3.27 3.29
N SER A 159 -18.81 2.36 2.58
CA SER A 159 -19.34 2.59 1.22
C SER A 159 -18.29 2.95 0.14
N THR A 160 -17.00 2.72 0.41
CA THR A 160 -15.91 3.10 -0.48
C THR A 160 -15.26 1.90 -1.17
N TRP A 161 -15.30 0.72 -0.57
CA TRP A 161 -14.43 -0.40 -0.94
C TRP A 161 -15.19 -1.55 -1.57
N TYR A 162 -15.20 -1.61 -2.90
CA TYR A 162 -15.80 -2.68 -3.66
C TYR A 162 -14.72 -3.67 -4.08
N ALA A 163 -14.72 -4.86 -3.49
CA ALA A 163 -13.79 -5.93 -3.82
C ALA A 163 -14.13 -6.61 -5.15
N GLY A 164 -15.34 -6.41 -5.70
CA GLY A 164 -15.76 -7.01 -6.96
C GLY A 164 -16.35 -8.42 -6.82
N LYS A 165 -16.98 -8.91 -7.89
CA LYS A 165 -17.74 -10.17 -7.91
C LYS A 165 -16.86 -11.42 -7.94
N ASN A 166 -15.61 -11.32 -8.41
CA ASN A 166 -14.70 -12.46 -8.54
C ASN A 166 -13.74 -12.54 -7.34
N SER A 167 -14.07 -11.82 -6.26
CA SER A 167 -13.30 -11.81 -5.03
C SER A 167 -13.88 -12.76 -3.99
N THR A 168 -13.01 -13.28 -3.13
CA THR A 168 -13.34 -14.18 -2.03
C THR A 168 -13.26 -13.45 -0.70
N ASN A 169 -14.34 -13.52 0.07
CA ASN A 169 -14.36 -13.09 1.46
C ASN A 169 -13.86 -14.25 2.34
N GLY A 170 -12.58 -14.25 2.72
CA GLY A 170 -12.00 -15.31 3.54
C GLY A 170 -12.35 -15.21 5.04
N GLY A 171 -12.98 -14.10 5.46
CA GLY A 171 -13.61 -13.95 6.77
C GLY A 171 -13.09 -12.76 7.57
N ASN A 172 -13.87 -12.36 8.58
CA ASN A 172 -13.53 -11.27 9.51
C ASN A 172 -13.21 -9.91 8.83
N ASN A 173 -13.83 -9.67 7.68
CA ASN A 173 -13.70 -8.42 6.95
C ASN A 173 -14.81 -7.44 7.29
N SER A 174 -14.49 -6.15 7.39
CA SER A 174 -15.45 -5.06 7.58
C SER A 174 -15.20 -3.92 6.60
N GLY A 175 -16.27 -3.19 6.21
CA GLY A 175 -16.19 -2.07 5.26
C GLY A 175 -16.04 -2.45 3.78
N TRP A 176 -15.80 -3.72 3.47
CA TRP A 176 -15.71 -4.28 2.13
C TRP A 176 -17.06 -4.74 1.56
N PHE A 177 -17.28 -4.46 0.28
CA PHE A 177 -18.40 -4.97 -0.51
C PHE A 177 -17.91 -6.00 -1.52
N PHE A 178 -18.26 -7.28 -1.32
CA PHE A 178 -17.89 -8.39 -2.20
C PHE A 178 -18.86 -8.54 -3.38
N HIS A 179 -19.03 -7.44 -4.10
CA HIS A 179 -19.78 -7.35 -5.33
C HIS A 179 -19.33 -6.11 -6.10
N ASN A 180 -19.66 -6.03 -7.38
CA ASN A 180 -19.39 -4.84 -8.16
C ASN A 180 -20.23 -3.67 -7.63
N ARG A 181 -19.68 -2.44 -7.68
CA ARG A 181 -20.49 -1.25 -7.47
C ARG A 181 -21.52 -1.14 -8.58
N LEU A 182 -22.79 -0.91 -8.22
CA LEU A 182 -23.82 -0.59 -9.21
C LEU A 182 -23.45 0.73 -9.89
N LYS A 183 -23.18 0.69 -11.21
CA LYS A 183 -23.12 1.89 -12.01
C LYS A 183 -24.56 2.38 -12.20
N ARG A 184 -24.94 3.45 -11.51
CA ARG A 184 -26.24 4.10 -11.72
C ARG A 184 -26.22 4.75 -13.11
N GLY A 185 -26.57 3.98 -14.13
CA GLY A 185 -26.97 4.52 -15.43
C GLY A 185 -28.34 5.16 -15.26
N TRP A 186 -28.46 6.44 -15.54
CA TRP A 186 -29.71 7.15 -15.56
C TRP A 186 -30.65 6.49 -16.57
N MET A 187 -31.79 5.97 -16.13
CA MET A 187 -32.93 5.78 -17.03
C MET A 187 -33.47 7.18 -17.34
N SER A 188 -33.16 7.72 -18.52
CA SER A 188 -33.97 8.81 -19.07
C SER A 188 -35.32 8.22 -19.48
N LYS A 189 -36.39 8.73 -18.87
CA LYS A 189 -37.74 8.57 -19.41
C LYS A 189 -37.91 9.45 -20.64
#